data_AF-A0A7V9QEY5-F1
#
_entry.id   AF-A0A7V9QEY5-F1
#
_cell.length_a   1.000
_cell.length_b   1.000
_cell.length_c   1.000
_cell.angle_alpha   90.00
_cell.angle_beta   90.00
_cell.angle_gamma   90.00
#
_symmetry.space_group_name_H-M   'P 1'
#
loop_
_entity.id
_entity.type
_entity.pdbx_description
1 polymer ?
#
loop_
_entity_poly.entity_id
_entity_poly.type
_entity_poly.pdbx_seq_one_letter_code
_entity_poly.pdbx_strand_id
1 'polypeptide(L)'
;MLEGQPVNLWRFGRPPEELLRGLQGFAADGWVPDEVLVECFTSFWWRGAWEAAALVRGVFPEVRIRVTGGYAAAAPAHIREVLAAEPLYPIPEAVSRSVPDWLVAGVKPTIAYLSTSGGVRSAAEVVAEFSDARKKGVTLFAFAEHGLLGRLPDLFGAILEDVAAADCKRAGFVALGNVAAAELAERPEFAVLMRQAGYRHVFFADDRDVPLEPGSDDELVEACAAASAACHAAGFLARSDSIAAGVCLGRAGEDLGARARLITRVAHAAGSVVIWPYQPAPTECPEVELELCNGKLFPLRSRNRTTYRDYLNVQALGAVMNAKYRELTFDFLGNGLVARMFRDSLAREAWVPDPAVKGSLQLPAPRPRAHGVT
;
A
#
# COMPACT_ATOMS: atom_id res chain seq x y z
N MET A 1 14.41 -18.49 0.17
CA MET A 1 15.40 -17.74 0.97
C MET A 1 16.03 -16.68 0.08
N LEU A 2 16.24 -15.47 0.57
CA LEU A 2 16.97 -14.40 -0.11
C LEU A 2 18.10 -13.97 0.80
N GLU A 3 19.35 -14.18 0.39
CA GLU A 3 20.53 -13.83 1.21
C GLU A 3 20.46 -14.40 2.64
N GLY A 4 20.01 -15.66 2.76
CA GLY A 4 19.86 -16.34 4.06
C GLY A 4 18.66 -15.87 4.90
N GLN A 5 17.83 -14.95 4.39
CA GLN A 5 16.58 -14.54 5.04
C GLN A 5 15.37 -15.30 4.47
N PRO A 6 14.40 -15.70 5.31
CA PRO A 6 13.13 -16.21 4.83
C PRO A 6 12.35 -15.08 4.17
N VAL A 7 11.76 -15.38 3.03
CA VAL A 7 10.97 -14.43 2.26
C VAL A 7 9.65 -15.10 1.93
N ASN A 8 8.56 -14.42 2.24
CA ASN A 8 7.25 -14.80 1.79
C ASN A 8 6.97 -14.03 0.49
N LEU A 9 6.62 -14.74 -0.58
CA LEU A 9 6.29 -14.12 -1.87
C LEU A 9 4.86 -13.55 -1.89
N TRP A 10 4.05 -13.82 -0.86
CA TRP A 10 2.65 -13.40 -0.66
C TRP A 10 1.81 -13.50 -1.93
N ARG A 11 0.96 -14.52 -2.02
CA ARG A 11 -0.11 -14.56 -3.02
C ARG A 11 -1.43 -14.30 -2.31
N PHE A 12 -2.28 -13.49 -2.92
CA PHE A 12 -3.63 -13.26 -2.43
C PHE A 12 -4.61 -14.08 -3.26
N GLY A 13 -5.67 -14.56 -2.62
CA GLY A 13 -6.69 -15.37 -3.27
C GLY A 13 -7.26 -16.44 -2.33
N ARG A 14 -8.26 -17.17 -2.82
CA ARG A 14 -8.73 -18.38 -2.15
C ARG A 14 -7.71 -19.50 -2.32
N PRO A 15 -7.64 -20.45 -1.37
CA PRO A 15 -6.87 -21.66 -1.57
C PRO A 15 -7.28 -22.38 -2.87
N PRO A 16 -6.32 -22.97 -3.63
CA PRO A 16 -6.59 -23.68 -4.88
C PRO A 16 -7.72 -24.71 -4.78
N GLU A 17 -7.81 -25.43 -3.66
CA GLU A 17 -8.82 -26.44 -3.39
C GLU A 17 -10.24 -25.87 -3.24
N GLU A 18 -10.38 -24.65 -2.73
CA GLU A 18 -11.67 -23.98 -2.63
C GLU A 18 -12.15 -23.50 -4.00
N LEU A 19 -11.23 -22.95 -4.81
CA LEU A 19 -11.52 -22.57 -6.19
C LEU A 19 -11.94 -23.79 -7.01
N LEU A 20 -11.16 -24.88 -6.93
CA LEU A 20 -11.46 -26.13 -7.63
C LEU A 20 -12.84 -26.68 -7.24
N ARG A 21 -13.17 -26.70 -5.95
CA ARG A 21 -14.48 -27.15 -5.47
C ARG A 21 -15.61 -26.29 -6.05
N GLY A 22 -15.43 -24.97 -6.11
CA GLY A 22 -16.41 -24.07 -6.72
C GLY A 22 -16.62 -24.35 -8.21
N LEU A 23 -15.53 -24.49 -8.97
CA LEU A 23 -15.57 -24.82 -10.39
C LEU A 23 -16.27 -26.17 -10.64
N GLN A 24 -15.94 -27.20 -9.84
CA GLN A 24 -16.57 -28.51 -9.92
C GLN A 24 -18.06 -28.48 -9.55
N GLY A 25 -18.46 -27.63 -8.60
CA GLY A 25 -19.86 -27.40 -8.26
C GLY A 25 -20.64 -26.90 -9.47
N PHE A 26 -20.14 -25.85 -10.14
CA PHE A 26 -20.78 -25.35 -11.36
C PHE A 26 -20.88 -26.40 -12.47
N ALA A 27 -19.81 -27.18 -12.69
CA ALA A 27 -19.81 -28.26 -13.68
C ALA A 27 -20.82 -29.37 -13.33
N ALA A 28 -20.93 -29.73 -12.04
CA ALA A 28 -21.91 -30.73 -11.57
C ALA A 28 -23.36 -30.25 -11.76
N ASP A 29 -23.60 -28.95 -11.67
CA ASP A 29 -24.89 -28.31 -11.95
C ASP A 29 -25.17 -28.17 -13.47
N GLY A 30 -24.28 -28.68 -14.33
CA GLY A 30 -24.41 -28.63 -15.79
C GLY A 30 -24.10 -27.26 -16.40
N TRP A 31 -23.56 -26.32 -15.61
CA TRP A 31 -23.15 -25.01 -16.10
C TRP A 31 -21.73 -25.07 -16.69
N VAL A 32 -21.56 -24.49 -17.87
CA VAL A 32 -20.27 -24.35 -18.55
C VAL A 32 -20.11 -22.89 -19.00
N PRO A 33 -19.05 -22.19 -18.60
CA PRO A 33 -18.81 -20.83 -19.06
C PRO A 33 -18.33 -20.78 -20.50
N ASP A 34 -18.74 -19.75 -21.25
CA ASP A 34 -18.14 -19.42 -22.55
C ASP A 34 -16.74 -18.80 -22.39
N GLU A 35 -16.55 -18.02 -21.33
CA GLU A 35 -15.33 -17.29 -21.04
C GLU A 35 -15.09 -17.16 -19.53
N VAL A 36 -13.84 -17.23 -19.11
CA VAL A 36 -13.40 -17.00 -17.72
C VAL A 36 -12.37 -15.88 -17.68
N LEU A 37 -12.64 -14.88 -16.84
CA LEU A 37 -11.73 -13.77 -16.58
C LEU A 37 -10.91 -14.04 -15.31
N VAL A 38 -9.59 -14.02 -15.45
CA VAL A 38 -8.63 -14.15 -14.34
C VAL A 38 -8.00 -12.79 -14.09
N GLU A 39 -8.40 -12.13 -13.01
CA GLU A 39 -7.78 -10.86 -12.61
C GLU A 39 -6.45 -11.10 -11.89
N CYS A 40 -5.42 -10.37 -12.30
CA CYS A 40 -4.11 -10.36 -11.65
C CYS A 40 -3.64 -8.91 -11.46
N PHE A 41 -3.82 -8.41 -10.24
CA PHE A 41 -3.58 -7.00 -9.91
C PHE A 41 -2.13 -6.55 -10.18
N THR A 42 -1.16 -7.44 -9.96
CA THR A 42 0.27 -7.13 -10.14
C THR A 42 1.01 -8.26 -10.87
N SER A 43 2.01 -7.90 -11.68
CA SER A 43 2.72 -8.84 -12.55
C SER A 43 3.45 -9.95 -11.79
N PHE A 44 4.03 -9.66 -10.62
CA PHE A 44 4.76 -10.67 -9.85
C PHE A 44 3.86 -11.73 -9.18
N TRP A 45 2.53 -11.56 -9.23
CA TRP A 45 1.55 -12.60 -8.84
C TRP A 45 1.16 -13.52 -9.99
N TRP A 46 1.83 -13.43 -11.15
CA TRP A 46 1.50 -14.22 -12.34
C TRP A 46 1.34 -15.73 -12.09
N ARG A 47 2.10 -16.30 -11.14
CA ARG A 47 1.99 -17.73 -10.79
C ARG A 47 0.61 -18.09 -10.23
N GLY A 48 -0.02 -17.20 -9.47
CA GLY A 48 -1.39 -17.41 -8.98
C GLY A 48 -2.41 -17.37 -10.12
N ALA A 49 -2.24 -16.46 -11.09
CA ALA A 49 -3.07 -16.42 -12.29
C ALA A 49 -2.88 -17.68 -13.15
N TRP A 50 -1.65 -18.19 -13.25
CA TRP A 50 -1.35 -19.46 -13.93
C TRP A 50 -2.01 -20.66 -13.23
N GLU A 51 -1.90 -20.76 -11.90
CA GLU A 51 -2.57 -21.81 -11.10
C GLU A 51 -4.09 -21.75 -11.28
N ALA A 52 -4.70 -20.57 -11.21
CA ALA A 52 -6.13 -20.39 -11.43
C ALA A 52 -6.55 -20.81 -12.86
N ALA A 53 -5.81 -20.38 -13.88
CA ALA A 53 -6.08 -20.75 -15.27
C ALA A 53 -5.95 -22.27 -15.49
N ALA A 54 -4.95 -22.92 -14.87
CA ALA A 54 -4.77 -24.36 -14.95
C ALA A 54 -5.94 -25.13 -14.32
N LEU A 55 -6.43 -24.70 -13.15
CA LEU A 55 -7.60 -25.29 -12.52
C LEU A 55 -8.86 -25.12 -13.37
N VAL A 56 -9.06 -23.94 -13.94
CA VAL A 56 -10.18 -23.65 -14.84
C VAL A 56 -10.16 -24.59 -16.04
N ARG A 57 -9.01 -24.75 -16.73
CA ARG A 57 -8.88 -25.71 -17.85
C ARG A 57 -9.09 -27.16 -17.43
N GLY A 58 -8.69 -27.51 -16.21
CA GLY A 58 -8.91 -28.86 -15.68
C GLY A 58 -10.38 -29.23 -15.54
N VAL A 59 -11.26 -28.24 -15.29
CA VAL A 59 -12.71 -28.44 -15.16
C VAL A 59 -13.45 -28.14 -16.47
N PHE A 60 -13.03 -27.10 -17.20
CA PHE A 60 -13.63 -26.64 -18.45
C PHE A 60 -12.56 -26.59 -19.55
N PRO A 61 -12.23 -27.70 -20.23
CA PRO A 61 -11.09 -27.77 -21.17
C PRO A 61 -11.19 -26.81 -22.36
N GLU A 62 -12.40 -26.54 -22.82
CA GLU A 62 -12.66 -25.72 -24.03
C GLU A 62 -12.94 -24.24 -23.72
N VAL A 63 -12.90 -23.83 -22.44
CA VAL A 63 -13.25 -22.45 -22.07
C VAL A 63 -12.18 -21.46 -22.53
N ARG A 64 -12.63 -20.30 -23.04
CA ARG A 64 -11.73 -19.18 -23.30
C ARG A 64 -11.30 -18.53 -21.99
N ILE A 65 -10.00 -18.43 -21.76
CA ILE A 65 -9.45 -17.74 -20.58
C ILE A 65 -8.82 -16.42 -21.00
N ARG A 66 -9.23 -15.33 -20.34
CA ARG A 66 -8.55 -14.04 -20.45
C ARG A 66 -8.00 -13.59 -19.12
N VAL A 67 -6.86 -12.92 -19.16
CA VAL A 67 -6.20 -12.36 -17.96
C VAL A 67 -6.32 -10.85 -17.98
N THR A 68 -6.71 -10.25 -16.86
CA THR A 68 -6.85 -8.80 -16.71
C THR A 68 -6.09 -8.24 -15.50
N GLY A 69 -6.20 -6.94 -15.24
CA GLY A 69 -5.50 -6.22 -14.16
C GLY A 69 -4.11 -5.71 -14.58
N GLY A 70 -3.32 -5.26 -13.59
CA GLY A 70 -2.00 -4.67 -13.83
C GLY A 70 -1.01 -5.60 -14.53
N TYR A 71 -1.13 -6.93 -14.33
CA TYR A 71 -0.32 -7.90 -15.06
C TYR A 71 -0.60 -7.91 -16.57
N ALA A 72 -1.89 -7.81 -16.96
CA ALA A 72 -2.28 -7.76 -18.37
C ALA A 72 -1.78 -6.51 -19.09
N ALA A 73 -1.76 -5.38 -18.39
CA ALA A 73 -1.16 -4.14 -18.88
C ALA A 73 0.37 -4.24 -18.99
N ALA A 74 1.01 -4.79 -17.96
CA ALA A 74 2.46 -4.75 -17.80
C ALA A 74 3.23 -5.81 -18.59
N ALA A 75 2.67 -7.01 -18.79
CA ALA A 75 3.36 -8.15 -19.40
C ALA A 75 2.45 -9.02 -20.29
N PRO A 76 1.80 -8.44 -21.33
CA PRO A 76 0.85 -9.17 -22.19
C PRO A 76 1.49 -10.31 -22.99
N ALA A 77 2.77 -10.21 -23.35
CA ALA A 77 3.48 -11.29 -24.05
C ALA A 77 3.65 -12.53 -23.15
N HIS A 78 4.09 -12.33 -21.91
CA HIS A 78 4.28 -13.40 -20.94
C HIS A 78 2.97 -14.14 -20.62
N ILE A 79 1.82 -13.45 -20.61
CA ILE A 79 0.50 -14.09 -20.47
C ILE A 79 0.23 -15.09 -21.61
N ARG A 80 0.50 -14.70 -22.86
CA ARG A 80 0.29 -15.57 -24.01
C ARG A 80 1.23 -16.78 -23.98
N GLU A 81 2.49 -16.54 -23.63
CA GLU A 81 3.52 -17.57 -23.61
C GLU A 81 3.34 -18.57 -22.47
N VAL A 82 3.15 -18.09 -21.24
CA VAL A 82 3.18 -18.93 -20.03
C VAL A 82 1.80 -19.44 -19.64
N LEU A 83 0.75 -18.62 -19.81
CA LEU A 83 -0.61 -19.00 -19.43
C LEU A 83 -1.40 -19.56 -20.62
N ALA A 84 -0.90 -19.45 -21.86
CA ALA A 84 -1.66 -19.75 -23.08
C ALA A 84 -3.03 -19.05 -23.09
N ALA A 85 -3.10 -17.85 -22.52
CA ALA A 85 -4.32 -17.06 -22.33
C ALA A 85 -4.22 -15.73 -23.08
N GLU A 86 -5.36 -15.05 -23.27
CA GLU A 86 -5.38 -13.74 -23.90
C GLU A 86 -5.35 -12.62 -22.86
N PRO A 87 -4.47 -11.61 -22.99
CA PRO A 87 -4.55 -10.43 -22.15
C PRO A 87 -5.79 -9.60 -22.52
N LEU A 88 -6.50 -9.11 -21.49
CA LEU A 88 -7.64 -8.22 -21.60
C LEU A 88 -7.33 -6.90 -20.88
N TYR A 89 -6.80 -5.95 -21.64
CA TYR A 89 -6.54 -4.60 -21.16
C TYR A 89 -6.63 -3.58 -22.32
N PRO A 90 -7.35 -2.45 -22.17
CA PRO A 90 -8.17 -2.08 -21.01
C PRO A 90 -9.36 -3.02 -20.82
N ILE A 91 -9.92 -3.04 -19.60
CA ILE A 91 -11.13 -3.82 -19.29
C ILE A 91 -12.32 -3.18 -20.05
N PRO A 92 -13.14 -3.96 -20.77
CA PRO A 92 -14.33 -3.45 -21.42
C PRO A 92 -15.26 -2.76 -20.42
N GLU A 93 -15.86 -1.66 -20.84
CA GLU A 93 -16.70 -0.84 -19.96
C GLU A 93 -17.83 -1.65 -19.30
N ALA A 94 -18.49 -2.53 -20.05
CA ALA A 94 -19.54 -3.41 -19.55
C ALA A 94 -19.07 -4.30 -18.38
N VAL A 95 -17.81 -4.76 -18.40
CA VAL A 95 -17.21 -5.53 -17.31
C VAL A 95 -16.85 -4.60 -16.16
N SER A 96 -16.26 -3.45 -16.42
CA SER A 96 -15.87 -2.48 -15.38
C SER A 96 -17.05 -1.90 -14.60
N ARG A 97 -18.23 -1.83 -15.23
CA ARG A 97 -19.49 -1.36 -14.63
C ARG A 97 -20.30 -2.49 -13.99
N SER A 98 -19.85 -3.73 -14.10
CA SER A 98 -20.55 -4.85 -13.47
C SER A 98 -20.46 -4.69 -11.96
N VAL A 99 -21.62 -4.62 -11.30
CA VAL A 99 -21.68 -4.63 -9.85
C VAL A 99 -21.42 -6.07 -9.43
N PRO A 100 -20.36 -6.35 -8.63
CA PRO A 100 -20.08 -7.71 -8.24
C PRO A 100 -21.31 -8.30 -7.55
N ASP A 101 -21.70 -9.52 -7.91
CA ASP A 101 -22.71 -10.24 -7.16
C ASP A 101 -22.06 -10.85 -5.92
N TRP A 102 -22.17 -10.15 -4.79
CA TRP A 102 -21.54 -10.55 -3.54
C TRP A 102 -22.14 -11.85 -2.99
N LEU A 103 -23.29 -12.27 -3.52
CA LEU A 103 -24.00 -13.48 -3.12
C LEU A 103 -23.21 -14.75 -3.48
N VAL A 104 -22.43 -14.74 -4.56
CA VAL A 104 -21.66 -15.92 -5.01
C VAL A 104 -20.52 -16.26 -4.05
N ALA A 105 -20.03 -15.28 -3.29
CA ALA A 105 -18.89 -15.49 -2.39
C ALA A 105 -19.29 -15.96 -0.99
N GLY A 106 -20.56 -15.82 -0.58
CA GLY A 106 -21.00 -16.01 0.81
C GLY A 106 -20.33 -15.06 1.82
N VAL A 107 -19.54 -14.10 1.34
CA VAL A 107 -18.76 -13.16 2.16
C VAL A 107 -19.26 -11.77 1.88
N LYS A 108 -19.72 -11.10 2.94
CA LYS A 108 -20.13 -9.71 2.90
C LYS A 108 -18.87 -8.83 2.97
N PRO A 109 -18.50 -8.08 1.90
CA PRO A 109 -17.32 -7.25 1.96
C PRO A 109 -17.50 -6.16 3.01
N THR A 110 -16.47 -5.95 3.84
CA THR A 110 -16.43 -4.86 4.83
C THR A 110 -15.79 -3.59 4.26
N ILE A 111 -15.04 -3.74 3.17
CA ILE A 111 -14.29 -2.69 2.47
C ILE A 111 -14.69 -2.69 0.98
N ALA A 112 -14.86 -1.51 0.37
CA ALA A 112 -15.01 -1.35 -1.07
C ALA A 112 -14.10 -0.25 -1.62
N TYR A 113 -13.67 -0.42 -2.86
CA TYR A 113 -13.01 0.63 -3.63
C TYR A 113 -14.04 1.34 -4.49
N LEU A 114 -14.01 2.67 -4.48
CA LEU A 114 -14.77 3.52 -5.40
C LEU A 114 -13.83 3.98 -6.53
N SER A 115 -14.38 4.13 -7.72
CA SER A 115 -13.65 4.63 -8.88
C SER A 115 -14.44 5.73 -9.57
N THR A 116 -13.77 6.83 -9.88
CA THR A 116 -14.27 7.88 -10.79
C THR A 116 -14.10 7.51 -12.26
N SER A 117 -13.42 6.39 -12.54
CA SER A 117 -13.03 5.92 -13.88
C SER A 117 -12.28 7.00 -14.65
N GLY A 118 -11.37 7.70 -13.96
CA GLY A 118 -10.60 8.79 -14.55
C GLY A 118 -11.44 10.03 -14.91
N GLY A 119 -12.58 10.23 -14.25
CA GLY A 119 -13.50 11.36 -14.50
C GLY A 119 -14.62 11.06 -15.49
N VAL A 120 -14.72 9.82 -15.99
CA VAL A 120 -15.83 9.39 -16.85
C VAL A 120 -17.14 9.33 -16.07
N ARG A 121 -17.08 8.98 -14.78
CA ARG A 121 -18.25 8.89 -13.91
C ARG A 121 -18.52 10.22 -13.22
N SER A 122 -19.79 10.59 -13.15
CA SER A 122 -20.26 11.74 -12.40
C SER A 122 -20.20 11.52 -10.88
N ALA A 123 -20.21 12.61 -10.11
CA ALA A 123 -20.28 12.53 -8.65
C ALA A 123 -21.50 11.72 -8.17
N ALA A 124 -22.66 11.97 -8.80
CA ALA A 124 -23.92 11.29 -8.49
C ALA A 124 -23.83 9.77 -8.68
N GLU A 125 -23.17 9.28 -9.73
CA GLU A 125 -22.98 7.84 -9.97
C GLU A 125 -22.07 7.20 -8.91
N VAL A 126 -21.01 7.89 -8.49
CA VAL A 126 -20.09 7.39 -7.45
C VAL A 126 -20.78 7.38 -6.08
N VAL A 127 -21.53 8.43 -5.75
CA VAL A 127 -22.29 8.52 -4.49
C VAL A 127 -23.43 7.49 -4.44
N ALA A 128 -24.07 7.20 -5.58
CA ALA A 128 -25.06 6.14 -5.70
C ALA A 128 -24.45 4.75 -5.42
N GLU A 129 -23.28 4.46 -5.99
CA GLU A 129 -22.54 3.21 -5.72
C GLU A 129 -22.16 3.10 -4.24
N PHE A 130 -21.57 4.15 -3.65
CA PHE A 130 -21.28 4.21 -2.22
C PHE A 130 -22.52 3.90 -1.37
N SER A 131 -23.65 4.52 -1.70
CA SER A 131 -24.90 4.35 -0.98
C SER A 131 -25.46 2.92 -1.09
N ASP A 132 -25.41 2.32 -2.27
CA ASP A 132 -25.80 0.93 -2.49
C ASP A 132 -24.91 -0.04 -1.73
N ALA A 133 -23.58 0.15 -1.83
CA ALA A 133 -22.62 -0.69 -1.14
C ALA A 133 -22.78 -0.64 0.39
N ARG A 134 -23.07 0.54 0.93
CA ARG A 134 -23.39 0.73 2.35
C ARG A 134 -24.67 0.01 2.77
N LYS A 135 -25.73 0.01 1.94
CA LYS A 135 -26.97 -0.74 2.23
C LYS A 135 -26.70 -2.24 2.31
N LYS A 136 -25.78 -2.71 1.49
CA LYS A 136 -25.26 -4.08 1.53
C LYS A 136 -24.17 -4.28 2.60
N GLY A 137 -23.97 -3.29 3.48
CA GLY A 137 -23.20 -3.34 4.73
C GLY A 137 -21.67 -3.23 4.62
N VAL A 138 -21.17 -2.65 3.54
CA VAL A 138 -19.80 -2.14 3.49
C VAL A 138 -19.64 -0.99 4.49
N THR A 139 -18.55 -1.00 5.26
CA THR A 139 -18.29 -0.03 6.34
C THR A 139 -17.06 0.84 6.11
N LEU A 140 -16.19 0.47 5.18
CA LEU A 140 -14.96 1.19 4.88
C LEU A 140 -14.83 1.37 3.37
N PHE A 141 -14.42 2.56 2.95
CA PHE A 141 -14.29 2.91 1.55
C PHE A 141 -12.91 3.53 1.28
N ALA A 142 -12.40 3.31 0.08
CA ALA A 142 -11.20 3.98 -0.44
C ALA A 142 -11.42 4.31 -1.92
N PHE A 143 -10.71 5.29 -2.44
CA PHE A 143 -10.69 5.54 -3.89
C PHE A 143 -9.55 4.77 -4.53
N ALA A 144 -9.81 4.19 -5.71
CA ALA A 144 -8.82 3.42 -6.46
C ALA A 144 -7.82 4.31 -7.21
N GLU A 145 -8.23 5.53 -7.60
CA GLU A 145 -7.36 6.44 -8.35
C GLU A 145 -6.36 7.19 -7.46
N HIS A 146 -5.14 7.35 -7.99
CA HIS A 146 -4.11 8.23 -7.44
C HIS A 146 -4.27 9.67 -7.94
N GLY A 147 -3.94 10.64 -7.09
CA GLY A 147 -3.88 12.06 -7.45
C GLY A 147 -5.25 12.65 -7.80
N LEU A 148 -6.33 12.15 -7.17
CA LEU A 148 -7.68 12.68 -7.41
C LEU A 148 -7.76 14.18 -7.11
N LEU A 149 -7.07 14.62 -6.06
CA LEU A 149 -7.06 16.01 -5.63
C LEU A 149 -6.37 16.93 -6.66
N GLY A 150 -5.26 16.51 -7.24
CA GLY A 150 -4.58 17.27 -8.30
C GLY A 150 -5.30 17.20 -9.64
N ARG A 151 -5.78 16.00 -10.03
CA ARG A 151 -6.30 15.76 -11.39
C ARG A 151 -7.78 16.08 -11.58
N LEU A 152 -8.60 15.81 -10.57
CA LEU A 152 -10.07 15.89 -10.64
C LEU A 152 -10.64 16.61 -9.40
N PRO A 153 -10.10 17.79 -9.02
CA PRO A 153 -10.47 18.45 -7.78
C PRO A 153 -11.96 18.74 -7.67
N ASP A 154 -12.58 19.26 -8.74
CA ASP A 154 -14.00 19.64 -8.71
C ASP A 154 -14.92 18.42 -8.55
N LEU A 155 -14.62 17.33 -9.27
CA LEU A 155 -15.35 16.07 -9.15
C LEU A 155 -15.16 15.45 -7.77
N PHE A 156 -13.92 15.43 -7.26
CA PHE A 156 -13.64 14.86 -5.95
C PHE A 156 -14.30 15.68 -4.83
N GLY A 157 -14.25 17.01 -4.92
CA GLY A 157 -14.93 17.93 -4.01
C GLY A 157 -16.43 17.67 -3.97
N ALA A 158 -17.09 17.63 -5.13
CA ALA A 158 -18.51 17.33 -5.24
C ALA A 158 -18.89 15.97 -4.61
N ILE A 159 -18.06 14.93 -4.83
CA ILE A 159 -18.29 13.62 -4.19
C ILE A 159 -18.20 13.73 -2.66
N LEU A 160 -17.18 14.42 -2.13
CA LEU A 160 -17.01 14.56 -0.68
C LEU A 160 -18.17 15.35 -0.04
N GLU A 161 -18.63 16.42 -0.70
CA GLU A 161 -19.78 17.22 -0.26
C GLU A 161 -21.06 16.38 -0.21
N ASP A 162 -21.37 15.65 -1.29
CA ASP A 162 -22.56 14.79 -1.37
C ASP A 162 -22.52 13.66 -0.32
N VAL A 163 -21.34 13.05 -0.11
CA VAL A 163 -21.15 12.01 0.91
C VAL A 163 -21.31 12.57 2.32
N ALA A 164 -20.76 13.76 2.59
CA ALA A 164 -20.89 14.44 3.88
C ALA A 164 -22.36 14.80 4.17
N ALA A 165 -23.10 15.26 3.16
CA ALA A 165 -24.51 15.59 3.27
C ALA A 165 -25.41 14.38 3.56
N ALA A 166 -25.00 13.17 3.16
CA ALA A 166 -25.77 11.94 3.34
C ALA A 166 -25.75 11.36 4.78
N ASP A 167 -25.21 12.09 5.78
CA ASP A 167 -25.07 11.75 7.22
C ASP A 167 -24.64 10.29 7.49
N CYS A 168 -23.48 9.93 6.96
CA CYS A 168 -23.02 8.55 6.90
C CYS A 168 -22.24 8.07 8.14
N LYS A 169 -22.75 8.27 9.37
CA LYS A 169 -21.99 8.01 10.63
C LYS A 169 -21.38 6.60 10.78
N ARG A 170 -21.88 5.60 10.05
CA ARG A 170 -21.42 4.20 10.13
C ARG A 170 -20.37 3.82 9.08
N ALA A 171 -20.30 4.55 7.97
CA ALA A 171 -19.28 4.32 6.95
C ALA A 171 -18.07 5.21 7.23
N GLY A 172 -16.88 4.73 6.92
CA GLY A 172 -15.65 5.52 6.99
C GLY A 172 -14.88 5.45 5.69
N PHE A 173 -14.01 6.45 5.49
CA PHE A 173 -13.08 6.46 4.37
C PHE A 173 -11.63 6.36 4.83
N VAL A 174 -10.78 5.83 3.95
CA VAL A 174 -9.34 5.78 4.09
C VAL A 174 -8.69 6.24 2.79
N ALA A 175 -7.74 7.17 2.87
CA ALA A 175 -6.81 7.42 1.77
C ALA A 175 -5.66 6.42 1.88
N LEU A 176 -5.45 5.61 0.84
CA LEU A 176 -4.48 4.50 0.83
C LEU A 176 -3.23 4.88 0.02
N GLY A 177 -2.64 6.04 0.29
CA GLY A 177 -1.50 6.54 -0.49
C GLY A 177 -1.90 7.13 -1.84
N ASN A 178 -3.14 7.57 -1.97
CA ASN A 178 -3.70 8.08 -3.22
C ASN A 178 -3.94 9.60 -3.22
N VAL A 179 -3.58 10.28 -2.12
CA VAL A 179 -3.58 11.74 -1.97
C VAL A 179 -2.14 12.19 -1.76
N ALA A 180 -1.59 13.02 -2.64
CA ALA A 180 -0.23 13.54 -2.44
C ALA A 180 -0.22 14.62 -1.35
N ALA A 181 0.84 14.65 -0.54
CA ALA A 181 0.98 15.65 0.51
C ALA A 181 1.03 17.07 -0.08
N ALA A 182 1.74 17.28 -1.20
CA ALA A 182 1.82 18.57 -1.87
C ALA A 182 0.44 19.06 -2.35
N GLU A 183 -0.36 18.19 -3.00
CA GLU A 183 -1.71 18.53 -3.45
C GLU A 183 -2.62 18.97 -2.28
N LEU A 184 -2.53 18.30 -1.14
CA LEU A 184 -3.33 18.67 0.03
C LEU A 184 -2.80 19.93 0.74
N ALA A 185 -1.49 20.16 0.71
CA ALA A 185 -0.89 21.39 1.23
C ALA A 185 -1.32 22.62 0.42
N GLU A 186 -1.47 22.48 -0.90
CA GLU A 186 -1.98 23.55 -1.78
C GLU A 186 -3.49 23.79 -1.63
N ARG A 187 -4.24 22.78 -1.15
CA ARG A 187 -5.71 22.78 -1.07
C ARG A 187 -6.19 22.31 0.31
N PRO A 188 -5.84 23.03 1.40
CA PRO A 188 -6.10 22.58 2.76
C PRO A 188 -7.59 22.42 3.09
N GLU A 189 -8.49 23.07 2.35
CA GLU A 189 -9.93 22.92 2.47
C GLU A 189 -10.41 21.48 2.26
N PHE A 190 -9.70 20.69 1.45
CA PHE A 190 -10.04 19.28 1.25
C PHE A 190 -9.83 18.43 2.50
N ALA A 191 -8.93 18.82 3.41
CA ALA A 191 -8.80 18.11 4.69
C ALA A 191 -10.11 18.21 5.51
N VAL A 192 -10.78 19.37 5.46
CA VAL A 192 -12.08 19.59 6.11
C VAL A 192 -13.16 18.75 5.44
N LEU A 193 -13.25 18.78 4.10
CA LEU A 193 -14.22 17.98 3.35
C LEU A 193 -14.03 16.48 3.57
N MET A 194 -12.78 15.99 3.53
CA MET A 194 -12.45 14.60 3.83
C MET A 194 -12.90 14.21 5.24
N ARG A 195 -12.64 15.06 6.24
CA ARG A 195 -13.10 14.80 7.61
C ARG A 195 -14.63 14.70 7.69
N GLN A 196 -15.33 15.65 7.07
CA GLN A 196 -16.79 15.71 7.05
C GLN A 196 -17.41 14.51 6.32
N ALA A 197 -16.78 14.06 5.22
CA ALA A 197 -17.16 12.85 4.50
C ALA A 197 -16.89 11.55 5.28
N GLY A 198 -16.23 11.62 6.44
CA GLY A 198 -16.00 10.48 7.32
C GLY A 198 -14.64 9.78 7.11
N TYR A 199 -13.64 10.46 6.55
CA TYR A 199 -12.28 9.92 6.55
C TYR A 199 -11.77 9.71 7.98
N ARG A 200 -11.24 8.52 8.22
CA ARG A 200 -10.61 8.10 9.49
C ARG A 200 -9.10 8.14 9.42
N HIS A 201 -8.57 7.81 8.24
CA HIS A 201 -7.14 7.71 7.99
C HIS A 201 -6.80 8.41 6.67
N VAL A 202 -5.77 9.23 6.70
CA VAL A 202 -5.19 9.87 5.52
C VAL A 202 -3.74 9.43 5.41
N PHE A 203 -3.49 8.41 4.60
CA PHE A 203 -2.14 8.02 4.24
C PHE A 203 -1.75 8.74 2.95
N PHE A 204 -0.78 9.65 3.05
CA PHE A 204 -0.28 10.37 1.88
C PHE A 204 0.45 9.42 0.94
N ALA A 205 0.41 9.74 -0.35
CA ALA A 205 1.18 9.05 -1.38
C ALA A 205 2.68 9.02 -1.01
N ASP A 206 3.38 8.00 -1.52
CA ASP A 206 4.83 7.94 -1.41
C ASP A 206 5.51 8.85 -2.44
N ASP A 207 6.84 8.91 -2.36
CA ASP A 207 7.68 9.77 -3.18
C ASP A 207 8.29 9.03 -4.39
N ARG A 208 7.64 7.98 -4.89
CA ARG A 208 8.18 7.18 -6.01
C ARG A 208 8.43 8.01 -7.27
N ASP A 209 7.58 9.01 -7.51
CA ASP A 209 7.61 9.88 -8.69
C ASP A 209 8.42 11.16 -8.44
N VAL A 210 8.90 11.39 -7.21
CA VAL A 210 9.72 12.56 -6.86
C VAL A 210 11.18 12.29 -7.27
N PRO A 211 11.87 13.18 -8.01
CA PRO A 211 13.27 12.98 -8.39
C PRO A 211 14.19 12.79 -7.18
N LEU A 212 15.19 11.91 -7.29
CA LEU A 212 16.24 11.72 -6.28
C LEU A 212 17.33 12.79 -6.40
N GLU A 213 16.93 14.06 -6.38
CA GLU A 213 17.80 15.23 -6.56
C GLU A 213 17.94 16.01 -5.24
N PRO A 214 19.02 16.80 -5.07
CA PRO A 214 19.14 17.70 -3.93
C PRO A 214 17.95 18.65 -3.83
N GLY A 215 17.32 18.75 -2.66
CA GLY A 215 16.16 19.62 -2.40
C GLY A 215 14.82 18.89 -2.41
N SER A 216 14.66 17.82 -3.21
CA SER A 216 13.42 17.03 -3.27
C SER A 216 12.97 16.50 -1.91
N ASP A 217 13.91 16.03 -1.09
CA ASP A 217 13.66 15.56 0.27
C ASP A 217 13.13 16.68 1.18
N ASP A 218 13.61 17.91 1.00
CA ASP A 218 13.17 19.08 1.79
C ASP A 218 11.75 19.49 1.40
N GLU A 219 11.48 19.58 0.09
CA GLU A 219 10.16 19.90 -0.46
C GLU A 219 9.10 18.86 0.00
N LEU A 220 9.43 17.57 -0.04
CA LEU A 220 8.55 16.52 0.45
C LEU A 220 8.24 16.67 1.94
N VAL A 221 9.26 16.93 2.76
CA VAL A 221 9.09 17.13 4.21
C VAL A 221 8.22 18.35 4.51
N GLU A 222 8.43 19.46 3.79
CA GLU A 222 7.62 20.67 3.92
C GLU A 222 6.17 20.42 3.53
N ALA A 223 5.93 19.75 2.40
CA ALA A 223 4.60 19.35 1.96
C ALA A 223 3.90 18.44 2.99
N CYS A 224 4.62 17.47 3.55
CA CYS A 224 4.07 16.59 4.60
C CYS A 224 3.71 17.36 5.87
N ALA A 225 4.54 18.32 6.28
CA ALA A 225 4.26 19.16 7.45
C ALA A 225 3.02 20.03 7.22
N ALA A 226 2.91 20.70 6.08
CA ALA A 226 1.77 21.53 5.72
C ALA A 226 0.46 20.72 5.62
N ALA A 227 0.48 19.60 4.90
CA ALA A 227 -0.68 18.72 4.77
C ALA A 227 -1.12 18.12 6.12
N SER A 228 -0.17 17.73 6.97
CA SER A 228 -0.48 17.21 8.30
C SER A 228 -1.07 18.28 9.22
N ALA A 229 -0.59 19.52 9.12
CA ALA A 229 -1.17 20.65 9.83
C ALA A 229 -2.61 20.93 9.37
N ALA A 230 -2.89 20.85 8.06
CA ALA A 230 -4.25 20.98 7.53
C ALA A 230 -5.18 19.87 8.05
N CYS A 231 -4.73 18.60 8.03
CA CYS A 231 -5.46 17.49 8.62
C CYS A 231 -5.71 17.69 10.13
N HIS A 232 -4.72 18.14 10.89
CA HIS A 232 -4.91 18.40 12.31
C HIS A 232 -5.93 19.52 12.56
N ALA A 233 -5.87 20.61 11.80
CA ALA A 233 -6.85 21.69 11.85
C ALA A 233 -8.28 21.22 11.50
N ALA A 234 -8.39 20.24 10.60
CA ALA A 234 -9.66 19.59 10.26
C ALA A 234 -10.15 18.59 11.33
N GLY A 235 -9.36 18.29 12.37
CA GLY A 235 -9.75 17.41 13.47
C GLY A 235 -9.32 15.95 13.33
N PHE A 236 -8.33 15.65 12.49
CA PHE A 236 -7.59 14.39 12.56
C PHE A 236 -6.60 14.42 13.73
N LEU A 237 -6.35 13.28 14.36
CA LEU A 237 -5.50 13.19 15.54
C LEU A 237 -4.01 13.18 15.13
N ALA A 238 -3.28 14.23 15.50
CA ALA A 238 -1.85 14.31 15.25
C ALA A 238 -1.09 13.13 15.89
N ARG A 239 -0.05 12.65 15.20
CA ARG A 239 0.88 11.63 15.72
C ARG A 239 0.19 10.33 16.15
N SER A 240 -0.88 9.97 15.42
CA SER A 240 -1.66 8.74 15.60
C SER A 240 -1.72 7.93 14.29
N ASP A 241 -2.62 6.93 14.17
CA ASP A 241 -2.86 6.26 12.88
C ASP A 241 -3.69 7.09 11.91
N SER A 242 -4.25 8.22 12.33
CA SER A 242 -5.15 8.98 11.43
C SER A 242 -4.43 9.69 10.30
N ILE A 243 -3.12 9.92 10.42
CA ILE A 243 -2.29 10.56 9.40
C ILE A 243 -0.98 9.79 9.32
N ALA A 244 -0.53 9.45 8.12
CA ALA A 244 0.82 8.95 7.88
C ALA A 244 1.31 9.38 6.50
N ALA A 245 2.61 9.63 6.37
CA ALA A 245 3.21 9.99 5.09
C ALA A 245 3.95 8.80 4.47
N GLY A 246 3.85 8.62 3.16
CA GLY A 246 4.53 7.56 2.43
C GLY A 246 5.99 7.92 2.12
N VAL A 247 6.91 6.97 2.26
CA VAL A 247 8.26 7.04 1.67
C VAL A 247 8.52 5.75 0.91
N CYS A 248 8.88 5.89 -0.36
CA CYS A 248 9.22 4.78 -1.23
C CYS A 248 10.62 4.25 -0.87
N LEU A 249 10.87 2.94 -0.93
CA LEU A 249 12.16 2.35 -0.59
C LEU A 249 12.50 1.22 -1.56
N GLY A 250 13.66 1.28 -2.22
CA GLY A 250 14.07 0.28 -3.23
C GLY A 250 14.29 0.86 -4.62
N ARG A 251 14.35 2.19 -4.77
CA ARG A 251 14.45 2.88 -6.06
C ARG A 251 15.86 2.75 -6.65
N ALA A 252 16.00 2.80 -7.97
CA ALA A 252 17.30 2.77 -8.63
C ALA A 252 18.17 3.97 -8.20
N GLY A 253 19.40 3.71 -7.78
CA GLY A 253 20.38 4.75 -7.43
C GLY A 253 20.18 5.39 -6.05
N GLU A 254 19.27 4.87 -5.22
CA GLU A 254 19.02 5.43 -3.90
C GLU A 254 20.18 5.16 -2.91
N ASP A 255 20.40 6.12 -1.99
CA ASP A 255 21.26 5.95 -0.82
C ASP A 255 20.42 5.65 0.42
N LEU A 256 20.60 4.47 1.04
CA LEU A 256 19.85 4.09 2.25
C LEU A 256 20.11 5.02 3.43
N GLY A 257 21.28 5.65 3.51
CA GLY A 257 21.57 6.66 4.53
C GLY A 257 20.67 7.89 4.36
N ALA A 258 20.56 8.40 3.13
CA ALA A 258 19.62 9.47 2.79
C ALA A 258 18.17 9.07 3.04
N ARG A 259 17.74 7.88 2.62
CA ARG A 259 16.35 7.42 2.87
C ARG A 259 16.03 7.30 4.35
N ALA A 260 16.96 6.80 5.18
CA ALA A 260 16.76 6.76 6.63
C ALA A 260 16.61 8.16 7.26
N ARG A 261 17.38 9.15 6.77
CA ARG A 261 17.21 10.56 7.18
C ARG A 261 15.84 11.11 6.74
N LEU A 262 15.44 10.87 5.50
CA LEU A 262 14.14 11.30 4.98
C LEU A 262 12.99 10.69 5.80
N ILE A 263 12.99 9.38 6.01
CA ILE A 263 11.99 8.67 6.83
C ILE A 263 11.87 9.30 8.23
N THR A 264 13.00 9.63 8.86
CA THR A 264 13.02 10.30 10.18
C THR A 264 12.33 11.66 10.13
N ARG A 265 12.62 12.47 9.11
CA ARG A 265 12.06 13.82 8.97
C ARG A 265 10.58 13.79 8.60
N VAL A 266 10.19 12.87 7.72
CA VAL A 266 8.80 12.64 7.33
C VAL A 266 7.97 12.15 8.53
N ALA A 267 8.50 11.22 9.32
CA ALA A 267 7.85 10.76 10.55
C ALA A 267 7.70 11.88 11.60
N HIS A 268 8.67 12.81 11.67
CA HIS A 268 8.54 14.02 12.49
C HIS A 268 7.41 14.92 11.98
N ALA A 269 7.40 15.21 10.67
CA ALA A 269 6.43 16.11 10.04
C ALA A 269 4.98 15.59 10.11
N ALA A 270 4.76 14.31 9.78
CA ALA A 270 3.43 13.70 9.73
C ALA A 270 3.03 12.98 11.02
N GLY A 271 3.99 12.74 11.92
CA GLY A 271 3.80 11.95 13.14
C GLY A 271 3.86 10.43 12.92
N SER A 272 3.69 9.94 11.70
CA SER A 272 3.83 8.51 11.32
C SER A 272 4.30 8.41 9.88
N VAL A 273 4.99 7.31 9.55
CA VAL A 273 5.55 7.06 8.21
C VAL A 273 5.19 5.67 7.71
N VAL A 274 4.73 5.54 6.47
CA VAL A 274 4.55 4.26 5.79
C VAL A 274 5.68 4.07 4.80
N ILE A 275 6.46 3.01 4.98
CA ILE A 275 7.51 2.65 4.03
C ILE A 275 6.89 1.78 2.94
N TRP A 276 6.90 2.25 1.71
CA TRP A 276 6.38 1.57 0.54
C TRP A 276 7.53 0.98 -0.27
N PRO A 277 7.68 -0.35 -0.32
CA PRO A 277 8.74 -0.95 -1.13
C PRO A 277 8.52 -0.66 -2.62
N TYR A 278 9.56 -0.20 -3.30
CA TYR A 278 9.54 0.14 -4.72
C TYR A 278 9.28 -1.12 -5.54
N GLN A 279 8.30 -1.03 -6.44
CA GLN A 279 7.88 -2.12 -7.28
C GLN A 279 8.09 -1.74 -8.75
N PRO A 280 9.22 -2.13 -9.36
CA PRO A 280 9.50 -1.75 -10.74
C PRO A 280 8.49 -2.40 -11.68
N ALA A 281 8.01 -1.63 -12.65
CA ALA A 281 7.24 -2.20 -13.74
C ALA A 281 8.17 -3.06 -14.63
N PRO A 282 7.69 -4.17 -15.20
CA PRO A 282 8.44 -4.95 -16.18
C PRO A 282 8.95 -4.12 -17.37
N THR A 283 8.19 -3.10 -17.77
CA THR A 283 8.58 -2.17 -18.85
C THR A 283 9.67 -1.18 -18.42
N GLU A 284 9.80 -0.93 -17.13
CA GLU A 284 10.77 0.01 -16.56
C GLU A 284 12.11 -0.69 -16.26
N CYS A 285 12.06 -1.94 -15.80
CA CYS A 285 13.24 -2.77 -15.51
C CYS A 285 13.09 -4.14 -16.21
N PRO A 286 13.22 -4.20 -17.55
CA PRO A 286 13.04 -5.44 -18.31
C PRO A 286 14.06 -6.53 -17.98
N GLU A 287 15.18 -6.17 -17.33
CA GLU A 287 16.19 -7.09 -16.83
C GLU A 287 15.79 -7.82 -15.54
N VAL A 288 14.72 -7.37 -14.87
CA VAL A 288 14.21 -7.98 -13.64
C VAL A 288 13.12 -8.99 -13.99
N GLU A 289 13.36 -10.25 -13.65
CA GLU A 289 12.37 -11.33 -13.81
C GLU A 289 11.03 -10.98 -13.14
N LEU A 290 9.90 -11.37 -13.75
CA LEU A 290 8.58 -10.94 -13.29
C LEU A 290 8.29 -11.32 -11.84
N GLU A 291 8.65 -12.52 -11.37
CA GLU A 291 8.50 -12.88 -9.96
C GLU A 291 9.35 -12.04 -9.01
N LEU A 292 10.44 -11.46 -9.52
CA LEU A 292 11.36 -10.63 -8.76
C LEU A 292 10.95 -9.15 -8.76
N CYS A 293 10.01 -8.71 -9.61
CA CYS A 293 9.42 -7.37 -9.55
C CYS A 293 8.64 -7.09 -8.25
N ASN A 294 8.55 -8.04 -7.31
CA ASN A 294 7.92 -7.83 -6.01
C ASN A 294 8.73 -6.85 -5.15
N GLY A 295 8.15 -5.69 -4.83
CA GLY A 295 8.86 -4.65 -4.08
C GLY A 295 9.38 -5.11 -2.72
N LYS A 296 8.74 -6.10 -2.08
CA LYS A 296 9.21 -6.69 -0.81
C LYS A 296 10.56 -7.42 -0.91
N LEU A 297 11.04 -7.66 -2.13
CA LEU A 297 12.34 -8.27 -2.43
C LEU A 297 13.45 -7.24 -2.65
N PHE A 298 13.09 -5.95 -2.71
CA PHE A 298 13.97 -4.86 -3.14
C PHE A 298 14.71 -5.23 -4.43
N PRO A 299 13.99 -5.29 -5.57
CA PRO A 299 14.48 -5.93 -6.79
C PRO A 299 15.76 -5.30 -7.31
N LEU A 300 15.98 -4.01 -6.99
CA LEU A 300 17.11 -3.21 -7.43
C LEU A 300 18.26 -3.13 -6.41
N ARG A 301 18.18 -3.86 -5.28
CA ARG A 301 19.19 -3.80 -4.19
C ARG A 301 20.62 -4.05 -4.67
N SER A 302 20.83 -5.03 -5.55
CA SER A 302 22.16 -5.35 -6.09
C SER A 302 22.72 -4.20 -6.93
N ARG A 303 21.86 -3.51 -7.68
CA ARG A 303 22.22 -2.31 -8.45
C ARG A 303 22.58 -1.14 -7.53
N ASN A 304 21.91 -1.04 -6.38
CA ASN A 304 22.19 -0.05 -5.34
C ASN A 304 23.37 -0.43 -4.45
N ARG A 305 24.04 -1.57 -4.69
CA ARG A 305 25.16 -2.08 -3.88
C ARG A 305 24.80 -2.25 -2.40
N THR A 306 23.56 -2.67 -2.13
CA THR A 306 23.02 -2.89 -0.78
C THR A 306 22.50 -4.31 -0.64
N THR A 307 22.39 -4.79 0.61
CA THR A 307 21.87 -6.13 0.89
C THR A 307 20.38 -6.08 1.22
N TYR A 308 19.70 -7.21 1.09
CA TYR A 308 18.32 -7.36 1.55
C TYR A 308 18.19 -7.02 3.03
N ARG A 309 19.20 -7.37 3.84
CA ARG A 309 19.21 -7.09 5.27
C ARG A 309 19.24 -5.59 5.57
N ASP A 310 19.95 -4.79 4.77
CA ASP A 310 20.02 -3.34 4.97
C ASP A 310 18.64 -2.70 4.78
N TYR A 311 17.89 -3.12 3.76
CA TYR A 311 16.51 -2.70 3.57
C TYR A 311 15.58 -3.12 4.70
N LEU A 312 15.74 -4.34 5.24
CA LEU A 312 14.98 -4.77 6.41
C LEU A 312 15.29 -3.91 7.64
N ASN A 313 16.54 -3.47 7.81
CA ASN A 313 16.92 -2.56 8.89
C ASN A 313 16.25 -1.17 8.74
N VAL A 314 16.15 -0.64 7.51
CA VAL A 314 15.43 0.61 7.25
C VAL A 314 13.91 0.45 7.47
N GLN A 315 13.32 -0.69 7.09
CA GLN A 315 11.92 -0.97 7.43
C GLN A 315 11.70 -1.07 8.95
N ALA A 316 12.64 -1.69 9.67
CA ALA A 316 12.58 -1.78 11.13
C ALA A 316 12.65 -0.38 11.78
N LEU A 317 13.40 0.56 11.20
CA LEU A 317 13.40 1.96 11.65
C LEU A 317 11.98 2.56 11.56
N GLY A 318 11.28 2.37 10.45
CA GLY A 318 9.88 2.82 10.31
C GLY A 318 8.96 2.22 11.37
N ALA A 319 9.11 0.92 11.68
CA ALA A 319 8.36 0.28 12.75
C ALA A 319 8.65 0.87 14.14
N VAL A 320 9.92 1.22 14.43
CA VAL A 320 10.30 1.91 15.67
C VAL A 320 9.69 3.31 15.73
N MET A 321 9.69 4.05 14.62
CA MET A 321 9.10 5.40 14.56
C MET A 321 7.59 5.40 14.76
N ASN A 322 6.92 4.37 14.26
CA ASN A 322 5.49 4.20 14.40
C ASN A 322 5.08 3.51 15.70
N ALA A 323 6.03 3.12 16.56
CA ALA A 323 5.72 2.51 17.84
C ALA A 323 4.95 3.51 18.72
N LYS A 324 3.88 3.03 19.36
CA LYS A 324 2.93 3.88 20.08
C LYS A 324 2.94 3.65 21.57
N TYR A 325 2.76 4.74 22.30
CA TYR A 325 2.39 4.72 23.70
C TYR A 325 1.12 5.55 23.88
N ARG A 326 0.04 4.89 24.33
CA ARG A 326 -1.30 5.50 24.45
C ARG A 326 -1.75 6.19 23.15
N GLU A 327 -1.72 5.42 22.06
CA GLU A 327 -2.16 5.83 20.71
C GLU A 327 -1.29 6.87 19.98
N LEU A 328 -0.28 7.42 20.67
CA LEU A 328 0.62 8.44 20.11
C LEU A 328 2.01 7.87 19.82
N THR A 329 2.60 8.26 18.70
CA THR A 329 4.01 7.98 18.36
C THR A 329 4.96 8.91 19.13
N PHE A 330 6.24 8.54 19.27
CA PHE A 330 7.25 9.38 19.91
C PHE A 330 7.92 10.34 18.90
N ASP A 331 8.18 11.59 19.27
CA ASP A 331 8.83 12.57 18.37
C ASP A 331 10.33 12.62 18.62
N PHE A 332 11.11 11.95 17.79
CA PHE A 332 12.56 11.93 17.93
C PHE A 332 13.21 13.30 17.63
N LEU A 333 12.57 14.13 16.79
CA LEU A 333 13.08 15.45 16.42
C LEU A 333 12.39 16.61 17.15
N GLY A 334 11.35 16.30 17.94
CA GLY A 334 10.57 17.29 18.67
C GLY A 334 11.34 18.03 19.78
N ASN A 335 10.72 19.08 20.31
CA ASN A 335 11.29 19.92 21.35
C ASN A 335 10.93 19.48 22.78
N GLY A 336 10.49 18.22 22.98
CA GLY A 336 10.23 17.66 24.30
C GLY A 336 11.52 17.33 25.07
N LEU A 337 11.44 17.19 26.39
CA LEU A 337 12.58 16.83 27.24
C LEU A 337 13.25 15.53 26.78
N VAL A 338 12.47 14.46 26.64
CA VAL A 338 12.98 13.13 26.25
C VAL A 338 13.57 13.14 24.84
N ALA A 339 12.95 13.88 23.91
CA ALA A 339 13.44 14.02 22.54
C ALA A 339 14.81 14.72 22.49
N ARG A 340 14.97 15.82 23.25
CA ARG A 340 16.27 16.48 23.41
C ARG A 340 17.31 15.55 24.04
N MET A 341 16.97 14.87 25.14
CA MET A 341 17.89 13.92 25.79
C MET A 341 18.32 12.80 24.84
N PHE A 342 17.40 12.27 24.04
CA PHE A 342 17.71 11.26 23.03
C PHE A 342 18.68 11.80 21.98
N ARG A 343 18.43 12.99 21.42
CA ARG A 343 19.34 13.61 20.45
C ARG A 343 20.70 13.96 21.06
N ASP A 344 20.74 14.43 22.29
CA ASP A 344 21.99 14.70 23.02
C ASP A 344 22.77 13.40 23.24
N SER A 345 22.08 12.31 23.56
CA SER A 345 22.68 10.97 23.66
C SER A 345 23.25 10.51 22.31
N LEU A 346 22.54 10.76 21.21
CA LEU A 346 23.01 10.58 19.82
C LEU A 346 24.27 11.37 19.52
N ALA A 347 24.24 12.69 19.74
CA ALA A 347 25.35 13.58 19.44
C ALA A 347 26.61 13.27 20.26
N ARG A 348 26.45 12.76 21.49
CA ARG A 348 27.56 12.41 22.39
C ARG A 348 28.03 10.97 22.24
N GLU A 349 27.42 10.20 21.34
CA GLU A 349 27.64 8.76 21.22
C GLU A 349 27.55 8.04 22.58
N ALA A 350 26.59 8.41 23.42
CA ALA A 350 26.58 7.95 24.83
C ALA A 350 26.38 6.42 24.98
N TRP A 351 26.04 5.70 23.90
CA TRP A 351 26.05 4.22 23.86
C TRP A 351 27.45 3.63 23.66
N VAL A 352 28.44 4.42 23.27
CA VAL A 352 29.84 4.03 23.25
C VAL A 352 30.30 4.14 24.70
N PRO A 353 30.41 3.02 25.45
CA PRO A 353 30.86 3.11 26.82
C PRO A 353 32.27 3.69 26.83
N ASP A 354 32.54 4.57 27.79
CA ASP A 354 33.89 5.03 28.08
C ASP A 354 34.82 3.80 28.11
N PRO A 355 35.97 3.81 27.41
CA PRO A 355 36.92 2.72 27.43
C PRO A 355 37.27 2.23 28.85
N ALA A 356 37.28 3.11 29.86
CA ALA A 356 37.47 2.77 31.27
C ALA A 356 36.29 1.98 31.88
N VAL A 357 35.08 2.20 31.38
CA VAL A 357 33.85 1.51 31.84
C VAL A 357 33.58 0.24 31.03
N LYS A 358 34.11 0.12 29.81
CA LYS A 358 33.91 -1.01 28.88
C LYS A 358 34.32 -2.37 29.47
N GLY A 359 35.19 -2.40 30.47
CA GLY A 359 35.56 -3.61 31.24
C GLY A 359 34.73 -3.88 32.50
N SER A 360 33.90 -2.93 32.93
CA SER A 360 33.09 -3.00 34.17
C SER A 360 31.59 -3.24 33.93
N LEU A 361 31.11 -2.96 32.71
CA LEU A 361 29.76 -3.29 32.26
C LEU A 361 29.64 -4.79 32.02
N GLN A 362 29.37 -5.55 33.09
CA GLN A 362 28.76 -6.87 32.94
C GLN A 362 27.33 -6.67 32.45
N LEU A 363 27.15 -6.57 31.12
CA LEU A 363 25.83 -6.80 30.54
C LEU A 363 25.36 -8.16 31.05
N PRO A 364 24.11 -8.29 31.54
CA PRO A 364 23.60 -9.57 31.99
C PRO A 364 23.88 -10.58 30.88
N ALA A 365 24.68 -11.61 31.19
CA ALA A 365 24.99 -12.64 30.22
C ALA A 365 23.66 -13.12 29.64
N PRO A 366 23.53 -13.21 28.30
CA PRO A 366 22.31 -13.71 27.70
C PRO A 366 22.00 -15.04 28.38
N ARG A 367 20.83 -15.15 29.03
CA ARG A 367 20.45 -16.38 29.71
C ARG A 367 20.65 -17.51 28.71
N PRO A 368 21.40 -18.57 29.06
CA PRO A 368 21.60 -19.69 28.15
C PRO A 368 20.22 -20.12 27.66
N ARG A 369 20.03 -20.14 26.34
CA ARG A 369 18.80 -20.67 25.76
C ARG A 369 18.66 -22.05 26.35
N ALA A 370 17.59 -22.29 27.10
CA ALA A 370 17.25 -23.62 27.55
C ALA A 370 17.12 -24.44 26.28
N HIS A 371 18.14 -25.25 25.99
CA HIS A 371 18.06 -26.27 24.97
C HIS A 371 17.00 -27.23 25.47
N GLY A 372 15.78 -27.02 24.96
CA GLY A 372 14.67 -27.93 25.15
C GLY A 372 15.10 -29.30 24.66
N VAL A 373 15.31 -30.16 25.65
CA VAL A 373 15.12 -31.61 25.65
C VAL A 373 14.38 -32.09 24.41
N THR A 374 15.09 -32.94 23.65
CA THR A 374 14.61 -33.78 22.54
C THR A 374 13.39 -34.62 22.88
#